data_AF-A0A542MA62-F1
#
_entry.id   AF-A0A542MA62-F1
#
_cell.length_a   1.000
_cell.length_b   1.000
_cell.length_c   1.000
_cell.angle_alpha   90.00
_cell.angle_beta   90.00
_cell.angle_gamma   90.00
#
_symmetry.space_group_name_H-M   'P 1'
#
loop_
_entity.id
_entity.type
_entity.pdbx_description
1 polymer ?
#
loop_
_entity_poly.entity_id
_entity_poly.type
_entity_poly.pdbx_seq_one_letter_code
_entity_poly.pdbx_strand_id
1 'polypeptide(L)'
;MKKPRNKKYRPRPVGAAGGLSVVAKCFARGEDAAPLNDGQLQDLGLAYWLNLEQLRSGAATEEAWSVVVTALNIGMALAESGVGVDHEQTFTGALAGAFRAKTRSARTKNFRLDGDAMRDIQAALAVHDQQMEIASRAQIVEAMNLVRQRVDEGHVYKDAA
;
A
#
# COMPACT_ATOMS: atom_id res chain seq x y z
N MET A 1 -9.89 24.41 24.49
CA MET A 1 -10.80 24.53 23.34
C MET A 1 -10.05 24.15 22.05
N LYS A 2 -10.48 23.10 21.33
CA LYS A 2 -9.86 22.72 20.04
C LYS A 2 -10.26 23.73 18.97
N LYS A 3 -9.29 24.37 18.31
CA LYS A 3 -9.54 25.35 17.24
C LYS A 3 -10.32 24.68 16.09
N PRO A 4 -11.43 25.25 15.62
CA PRO A 4 -12.17 24.70 14.49
C PRO A 4 -11.31 24.73 13.22
N ARG A 5 -11.34 23.64 12.47
CA ARG A 5 -10.53 23.45 11.26
C ARG A 5 -11.08 24.32 10.13
N ASN A 6 -10.61 25.57 10.05
CA ASN A 6 -11.09 26.63 9.15
C ASN A 6 -10.60 26.50 7.69
N LYS A 7 -10.53 25.28 7.14
CA LYS A 7 -10.16 25.09 5.72
C LYS A 7 -11.27 24.35 4.99
N LYS A 8 -11.88 25.02 4.01
CA LYS A 8 -12.84 24.44 3.07
C LYS A 8 -12.20 23.21 2.40
N TYR A 9 -12.86 22.06 2.52
CA TYR A 9 -12.37 20.81 1.91
C TYR A 9 -12.21 21.02 0.40
N ARG A 10 -11.00 20.81 -0.09
CA ARG A 10 -10.69 20.81 -1.53
C ARG A 10 -10.36 19.37 -1.91
N PRO A 11 -11.19 18.71 -2.74
CA PRO A 11 -10.87 17.38 -3.24
C PRO A 11 -9.54 17.46 -4.00
N ARG A 12 -8.62 16.56 -3.67
CA ARG A 12 -7.32 16.51 -4.32
C ARG A 12 -7.44 15.63 -5.56
N PRO A 13 -6.76 15.98 -6.68
CA PRO A 13 -6.68 15.07 -7.81
C PRO A 13 -5.96 13.81 -7.33
N VAL A 14 -6.65 12.67 -7.40
CA VAL A 14 -6.04 11.37 -7.25
C VAL A 14 -5.26 11.16 -8.54
N GLY A 15 -3.94 11.37 -8.51
CA GLY A 15 -3.09 11.01 -9.65
C GLY A 15 -3.14 9.50 -9.89
N ALA A 16 -2.70 9.02 -11.06
CA ALA A 16 -2.61 7.59 -11.38
C ALA A 16 -1.91 6.75 -10.29
N ALA A 17 -1.04 7.39 -9.51
CA ALA A 17 -0.30 6.80 -8.40
C ALA A 17 -1.13 6.57 -7.11
N GLY A 18 -2.36 7.09 -6.99
CA GLY A 18 -3.26 6.84 -5.85
C GLY A 18 -2.60 6.97 -4.47
N GLY A 19 -2.38 5.82 -3.82
CA GLY A 19 -1.76 5.63 -2.50
C GLY A 19 -0.26 5.96 -2.44
N LEU A 20 0.47 5.88 -3.56
CA LEU A 20 1.85 6.36 -3.63
C LEU A 20 1.95 7.85 -3.34
N SER A 21 0.90 8.66 -3.54
CA SER A 21 0.95 10.08 -3.20
C SER A 21 0.87 10.34 -1.69
N VAL A 22 0.41 9.37 -0.90
CA VAL A 22 0.39 9.41 0.57
C VAL A 22 1.71 8.90 1.09
N VAL A 23 2.16 7.75 0.59
CA VAL A 23 3.49 7.20 0.87
C VAL A 23 4.53 8.24 0.47
N ALA A 24 4.58 8.70 -0.78
CA ALA A 24 5.50 9.75 -1.22
C ALA A 24 5.40 11.03 -0.39
N LYS A 25 4.30 11.41 0.26
CA LYS A 25 4.29 12.59 1.16
C LYS A 25 5.00 12.36 2.48
N CYS A 26 4.98 11.13 3.00
CA CYS A 26 5.83 10.75 4.14
C CYS A 26 7.32 10.82 3.77
N PHE A 27 7.65 10.70 2.48
CA PHE A 27 9.04 10.64 1.96
C PHE A 27 9.50 11.90 1.18
N ALA A 28 8.58 12.78 0.74
CA ALA A 28 8.86 13.96 -0.12
C ALA A 28 8.84 15.28 0.64
N ARG A 29 8.72 15.26 1.97
CA ARG A 29 9.19 16.41 2.76
C ARG A 29 10.71 16.40 2.68
N GLY A 30 11.24 17.27 1.83
CA GLY A 30 12.66 17.48 1.56
C GLY A 30 13.45 17.99 2.76
N GLU A 31 13.49 17.20 3.83
CA GLU A 31 14.49 17.27 4.88
C GLU A 31 15.35 16.01 4.76
N ASP A 32 16.37 16.15 3.91
CA ASP A 32 17.56 15.33 3.80
C ASP A 32 17.42 13.83 3.50
N ALA A 33 18.50 13.30 2.95
CA ALA A 33 18.77 11.88 2.77
C ALA A 33 18.85 11.10 4.11
N ALA A 34 18.09 11.50 5.13
CA ALA A 34 18.04 10.85 6.43
C ALA A 34 17.16 9.58 6.37
N PRO A 35 17.59 8.49 7.04
CA PRO A 35 16.75 7.32 7.29
C PRO A 35 15.37 7.72 7.84
N LEU A 36 14.33 6.97 7.46
CA LEU A 36 13.06 7.06 8.19
C LEU A 36 13.39 6.74 9.64
N ASN A 37 12.95 7.58 10.57
CA ASN A 37 13.05 7.24 11.98
C ASN A 37 12.03 6.12 12.29
N ASP A 38 12.30 5.34 13.33
CA ASP A 38 11.45 4.20 13.73
C ASP A 38 9.97 4.60 13.90
N GLY A 39 9.72 5.83 14.34
CA GLY A 39 8.36 6.38 14.45
C GLY A 39 7.64 6.53 13.10
N GLN A 40 8.34 6.93 12.04
CA GLN A 40 7.77 7.04 10.69
C GLN A 40 7.46 5.67 10.08
N LEU A 41 8.29 4.67 10.35
CA LEU A 41 8.03 3.28 9.94
C LEU A 41 6.80 2.72 10.65
N GLN A 42 6.70 2.95 11.96
CA GLN A 42 5.57 2.52 12.76
C GLN A 42 4.25 3.20 12.34
N ASP A 43 4.29 4.52 12.07
CA ASP A 43 3.14 5.27 11.56
C ASP A 43 2.65 4.73 10.21
N LEU A 44 3.58 4.32 9.35
CA LEU A 44 3.28 3.76 8.04
C LEU A 44 2.65 2.37 8.15
N GLY A 45 3.22 1.48 8.96
CA GLY A 45 2.64 0.17 9.28
C GLY A 45 1.22 0.29 9.83
N LEU A 46 1.02 1.19 10.81
CA LEU A 46 -0.30 1.47 11.38
C LEU A 46 -1.30 1.97 10.32
N ALA A 47 -0.85 2.82 9.40
CA ALA A 47 -1.69 3.31 8.31
C ALA A 47 -2.15 2.15 7.40
N TYR A 48 -1.29 1.19 7.08
CA TYR A 48 -1.67 0.03 6.27
C TYR A 48 -2.75 -0.82 6.94
N TRP A 49 -2.54 -1.17 8.22
CA TRP A 49 -3.51 -1.95 8.99
C TRP A 49 -4.85 -1.22 9.17
N LEU A 50 -4.84 0.10 9.37
CA LEU A 50 -6.06 0.90 9.46
C LEU A 50 -6.84 0.92 8.13
N ASN A 51 -6.16 0.94 7.00
CA ASN A 51 -6.81 0.88 5.69
C ASN A 51 -7.34 -0.53 5.38
N LEU A 52 -6.66 -1.59 5.84
CA LEU A 52 -7.19 -2.95 5.79
C LEU A 52 -8.48 -3.10 6.62
N GLU A 53 -8.54 -2.47 7.80
CA GLU A 53 -9.75 -2.47 8.63
C GLU A 53 -10.94 -1.78 7.95
N GLN A 54 -10.68 -0.72 7.18
CA GLN A 54 -11.70 -0.08 6.36
C GLN A 54 -12.20 -1.03 5.25
N LEU A 55 -11.31 -1.83 4.64
CA LEU A 55 -11.71 -2.84 3.66
C LEU A 55 -12.56 -3.94 4.31
N ARG A 56 -12.21 -4.35 5.54
CA ARG A 56 -12.95 -5.35 6.32
C ARG A 56 -14.37 -4.90 6.67
N SER A 57 -14.51 -3.67 7.16
CA SER A 57 -15.80 -3.07 7.55
C SER A 57 -16.67 -2.68 6.36
N GLY A 58 -16.10 -2.62 5.15
CA GLY A 58 -16.80 -2.18 3.93
C GLY A 58 -16.91 -0.66 3.82
N ALA A 59 -16.21 0.09 4.67
CA ALA A 59 -16.14 1.55 4.64
C ALA A 59 -14.99 2.09 3.75
N ALA A 60 -14.18 1.20 3.17
CA ALA A 60 -13.04 1.57 2.36
C ALA A 60 -13.42 2.35 1.09
N THR A 61 -12.65 3.41 0.87
CA THR A 61 -12.58 4.12 -0.41
C THR A 61 -11.56 3.47 -1.34
N GLU A 62 -11.52 3.93 -2.59
CA GLU A 62 -10.45 3.56 -3.53
C GLU A 62 -9.06 3.93 -3.02
N GLU A 63 -8.95 5.03 -2.27
CA GLU A 63 -7.71 5.47 -1.65
C GLU A 63 -7.24 4.46 -0.59
N ALA A 64 -8.15 3.97 0.25
CA ALA A 64 -7.83 2.95 1.25
C ALA A 64 -7.37 1.63 0.61
N TRP A 65 -8.05 1.20 -0.45
CA TRP A 65 -7.62 0.04 -1.25
C TRP A 65 -6.23 0.26 -1.86
N SER A 66 -5.99 1.43 -2.46
CA SER A 66 -4.71 1.75 -3.10
C SER A 66 -3.55 1.80 -2.10
N VAL A 67 -3.78 2.27 -0.88
CA VAL A 67 -2.78 2.25 0.20
C VAL A 67 -2.37 0.82 0.55
N VAL A 68 -3.35 -0.08 0.73
CA VAL A 68 -3.06 -1.50 1.01
C VAL A 68 -2.30 -2.15 -0.15
N VAL A 69 -2.76 -1.96 -1.39
CA VAL A 69 -2.08 -2.52 -2.58
C VAL A 69 -0.66 -1.99 -2.74
N THR A 70 -0.42 -0.73 -2.39
CA THR A 70 0.93 -0.16 -2.42
C THR A 70 1.86 -0.89 -1.45
N ALA A 71 1.40 -1.18 -0.23
CA ALA A 71 2.18 -1.95 0.74
C ALA A 71 2.50 -3.37 0.23
N LEU A 72 1.51 -4.06 -0.36
CA LEU A 72 1.70 -5.38 -0.95
C LEU A 72 2.72 -5.37 -2.09
N ASN A 73 2.67 -4.36 -2.95
CA ASN A 73 3.63 -4.21 -4.05
C ASN A 73 5.05 -3.90 -3.55
N ILE A 74 5.20 -3.11 -2.49
CA ILE A 74 6.50 -2.86 -1.86
C ILE A 74 7.04 -4.17 -1.26
N GLY A 75 6.22 -4.92 -0.54
CA GLY A 75 6.64 -6.20 0.05
C GLY A 75 7.03 -7.24 -1.01
N MET A 76 6.31 -7.28 -2.13
CA MET A 76 6.71 -8.09 -3.29
C MET A 76 8.06 -7.65 -3.86
N ALA A 77 8.25 -6.36 -4.10
CA ALA A 77 9.50 -5.82 -4.63
C ALA A 77 10.69 -6.11 -3.70
N LEU A 78 10.48 -6.07 -2.38
CA LEU A 78 11.47 -6.46 -1.38
C LEU A 78 11.79 -7.96 -1.46
N ALA A 79 10.77 -8.82 -1.62
CA ALA A 79 10.95 -10.26 -1.79
C ALA A 79 11.78 -10.59 -3.05
N GLU A 80 11.43 -9.98 -4.19
CA GLU A 80 12.17 -10.10 -5.45
C GLU A 80 13.63 -9.61 -5.35
N SER A 81 13.89 -8.67 -4.42
CA SER A 81 15.23 -8.12 -4.16
C SER A 81 16.01 -8.92 -3.10
N GLY A 82 15.49 -10.06 -2.64
CA GLY A 82 16.16 -10.95 -1.70
C GLY A 82 15.71 -10.83 -0.24
N VAL A 83 14.76 -9.94 0.10
CA VAL A 83 14.28 -9.76 1.47
C VAL A 83 12.95 -10.49 1.66
N GLY A 84 12.99 -11.67 2.29
CA GLY A 84 11.77 -12.48 2.50
C GLY A 84 11.33 -13.24 1.25
N VAL A 85 12.28 -13.77 0.47
CA VAL A 85 12.07 -14.51 -0.79
C VAL A 85 11.05 -15.64 -0.64
N ASP A 86 11.04 -16.34 0.50
CA ASP A 86 10.11 -17.46 0.75
C ASP A 86 8.63 -17.02 0.79
N HIS A 87 8.35 -15.71 0.81
CA HIS A 87 7.01 -15.13 0.90
C HIS A 87 6.49 -14.52 -0.41
N GLU A 88 7.18 -14.64 -1.54
CA GLU A 88 6.71 -14.16 -2.85
C GLU A 88 5.29 -14.67 -3.17
N GLN A 89 5.02 -15.93 -2.88
CA GLN A 89 3.70 -16.52 -3.14
C GLN A 89 2.61 -15.92 -2.24
N THR A 90 2.95 -15.53 -1.01
CA THR A 90 2.04 -14.82 -0.10
C THR A 90 1.63 -13.47 -0.68
N PHE A 91 2.59 -12.68 -1.17
CA PHE A 91 2.28 -11.40 -1.82
C PHE A 91 1.49 -11.57 -3.12
N THR A 92 1.79 -12.61 -3.91
CA THR A 92 1.05 -12.91 -5.14
C THR A 92 -0.42 -13.20 -4.86
N GLY A 93 -0.71 -14.05 -3.86
CA GLY A 93 -2.07 -14.36 -3.45
C GLY A 93 -2.84 -13.13 -2.95
N ALA A 94 -2.17 -12.32 -2.11
CA ALA A 94 -2.74 -11.08 -1.59
C ALA A 94 -3.07 -10.07 -2.70
N LEU A 95 -2.17 -9.87 -3.66
CA LEU A 95 -2.38 -8.99 -4.81
C LEU A 95 -3.52 -9.48 -5.71
N ALA A 96 -3.60 -10.78 -5.96
CA ALA A 96 -4.70 -11.38 -6.71
C ALA A 96 -6.05 -11.16 -6.00
N GLY A 97 -6.10 -11.31 -4.68
CA GLY A 97 -7.27 -11.02 -3.86
C GLY A 97 -7.69 -9.54 -3.91
N ALA A 98 -6.72 -8.64 -3.76
CA ALA A 98 -6.95 -7.20 -3.87
C ALA A 98 -7.46 -6.80 -5.27
N PHE A 99 -6.97 -7.46 -6.32
CA PHE A 99 -7.43 -7.24 -7.69
C PHE A 99 -8.88 -7.66 -7.89
N ARG A 100 -9.28 -8.86 -7.43
CA ARG A 100 -10.69 -9.29 -7.48
C ARG A 100 -11.62 -8.27 -6.82
N ALA A 101 -11.20 -7.68 -5.70
CA ALA A 101 -11.96 -6.64 -5.02
C ALA A 101 -12.11 -5.35 -5.85
N LYS A 102 -11.05 -4.93 -6.56
CA LYS A 102 -11.09 -3.79 -7.49
C LYS A 102 -12.03 -4.05 -8.68
N THR A 103 -11.93 -5.22 -9.30
CA THR A 103 -12.81 -5.59 -10.43
C THR A 103 -14.28 -5.59 -9.99
N ARG A 104 -14.57 -6.15 -8.82
CA ARG A 104 -15.91 -6.11 -8.23
C ARG A 104 -16.37 -4.68 -7.92
N SER A 105 -15.50 -3.85 -7.36
CA SER A 105 -15.85 -2.47 -6.95
C SER A 105 -16.23 -1.59 -8.13
N ALA A 106 -15.74 -1.85 -9.34
CA ALA A 106 -16.18 -1.15 -10.55
C ALA A 106 -17.71 -1.19 -10.73
N ARG A 107 -18.31 -2.35 -10.39
CA ARG A 107 -19.75 -2.62 -10.49
C ARG A 107 -20.52 -2.26 -9.21
N THR A 108 -19.96 -2.56 -8.04
CA THR A 108 -20.68 -2.45 -6.74
C THR A 108 -20.39 -1.16 -5.99
N LYS A 109 -19.37 -0.39 -6.41
CA LYS A 109 -18.80 0.75 -5.68
C LYS A 109 -18.31 0.41 -4.27
N ASN A 110 -17.98 -0.86 -4.02
CA ASN A 110 -17.53 -1.35 -2.72
C ASN A 110 -16.25 -2.19 -2.86
N PHE A 111 -15.26 -1.92 -1.99
CA PHE A 111 -13.94 -2.57 -1.96
C PHE A 111 -13.81 -3.70 -0.94
N ARG A 112 -14.91 -4.15 -0.32
CA ARG A 112 -14.90 -5.24 0.66
C ARG A 112 -14.20 -6.47 0.09
N LEU A 113 -13.35 -7.10 0.88
CA LEU A 113 -12.60 -8.31 0.50
C LEU A 113 -13.45 -9.58 0.74
N ASP A 114 -13.16 -10.63 -0.02
CA ASP A 114 -13.63 -11.99 0.33
C ASP A 114 -12.76 -12.59 1.45
N GLY A 115 -13.22 -13.70 2.03
CA GLY A 115 -12.56 -14.31 3.20
C GLY A 115 -11.12 -14.77 2.91
N ASP A 116 -10.86 -15.26 1.70
CA ASP A 116 -9.53 -15.68 1.27
C ASP A 116 -8.63 -14.47 1.07
N ALA A 117 -9.09 -13.47 0.30
CA ALA A 117 -8.35 -12.23 0.10
C ALA A 117 -8.02 -11.52 1.43
N MET A 118 -8.93 -11.55 2.40
CA MET A 118 -8.66 -10.98 3.72
C MET A 118 -7.50 -11.70 4.42
N ARG A 119 -7.50 -13.03 4.44
CA ARG A 119 -6.44 -13.82 5.09
C ARG A 119 -5.10 -13.62 4.41
N ASP A 120 -5.07 -13.65 3.08
CA ASP A 120 -3.83 -13.50 2.32
C ASP A 120 -3.22 -12.10 2.50
N ILE A 121 -4.04 -11.05 2.48
CA ILE A 121 -3.57 -9.67 2.70
C ILE A 121 -3.08 -9.48 4.14
N GLN A 122 -3.74 -10.07 5.14
CA GLN A 122 -3.26 -10.02 6.53
C GLN A 122 -1.89 -10.70 6.68
N ALA A 123 -1.72 -11.88 6.09
CA ALA A 123 -0.44 -12.58 6.10
C ALA A 123 0.65 -11.77 5.40
N ALA A 124 0.34 -11.20 4.23
CA ALA A 124 1.28 -10.37 3.48
C ALA A 124 1.67 -9.08 4.21
N LEU A 125 0.74 -8.41 4.89
CA LEU A 125 1.07 -7.22 5.70
C LEU A 125 1.95 -7.58 6.91
N ALA A 126 1.72 -8.72 7.55
CA ALA A 126 2.58 -9.18 8.63
C ALA A 126 4.01 -9.50 8.15
N VAL A 127 4.15 -10.12 6.98
CA VAL A 127 5.46 -10.33 6.34
C VAL A 127 6.09 -8.98 5.98
N HIS A 128 5.32 -8.06 5.41
CA HIS A 128 5.81 -6.72 5.10
C HIS A 128 6.35 -6.01 6.35
N ASP A 129 5.66 -6.06 7.48
CA ASP A 129 6.15 -5.47 8.74
C ASP A 129 7.51 -6.08 9.13
N GLN A 130 7.67 -7.40 9.03
CA GLN A 130 8.95 -8.08 9.27
C GLN A 130 10.03 -7.67 8.26
N GLN A 131 9.68 -7.53 6.98
CA GLN A 131 10.61 -7.03 5.96
C GLN A 131 11.09 -5.62 6.29
N MET A 132 10.21 -4.74 6.78
CA MET A 132 10.58 -3.36 7.16
C MET A 132 11.53 -3.29 8.37
N GLU A 133 11.51 -4.31 9.24
CA GLU A 133 12.45 -4.41 10.37
C GLU A 133 13.87 -4.83 9.95
N ILE A 134 14.00 -5.62 8.88
CA ILE A 134 15.30 -6.19 8.44
C ILE A 134 15.87 -5.56 7.18
N ALA A 135 15.03 -4.95 6.32
CA ALA A 135 15.47 -4.35 5.08
C ALA A 135 16.32 -3.11 5.34
N SER A 136 17.42 -2.98 4.61
CA SER A 136 18.13 -1.70 4.60
C SER A 136 17.28 -0.62 3.95
N ARG A 137 17.50 0.62 4.37
CA ARG A 137 16.83 1.78 3.76
C ARG A 137 17.00 1.83 2.24
N ALA A 138 18.20 1.49 1.74
CA ALA A 138 18.47 1.48 0.31
C ALA A 138 17.55 0.50 -0.43
N GLN A 139 17.32 -0.69 0.14
CA GLN A 139 16.40 -1.68 -0.43
C GLN A 139 14.94 -1.19 -0.39
N ILE A 140 14.51 -0.51 0.68
CA ILE A 140 13.16 0.05 0.77
C ILE A 140 12.95 1.14 -0.30
N VAL A 141 13.92 2.05 -0.46
CA VAL A 141 13.84 3.11 -1.47
C VAL A 141 13.83 2.52 -2.88
N GLU A 142 14.66 1.51 -3.13
CA GLU A 142 14.69 0.83 -4.43
C GLU A 142 13.38 0.13 -4.73
N ALA A 143 12.81 -0.60 -3.75
CA ALA A 143 11.51 -1.23 -3.88
C ALA A 143 10.40 -0.20 -4.19
N MET A 144 10.40 0.95 -3.53
CA MET A 144 9.45 2.03 -3.82
C MET A 144 9.60 2.62 -5.22
N ASN A 145 10.84 2.81 -5.68
CA ASN A 145 11.13 3.29 -7.03
C ASN A 145 10.65 2.27 -8.07
N LEU A 146 10.90 0.98 -7.84
CA LEU A 146 10.41 -0.10 -8.68
C LEU A 146 8.89 -0.14 -8.74
N VAL A 147 8.20 -0.02 -7.61
CA VAL A 147 6.73 0.04 -7.58
C VAL A 147 6.22 1.26 -8.35
N ARG A 148 6.85 2.42 -8.18
CA ARG A 148 6.49 3.64 -8.93
C ARG A 148 6.70 3.45 -10.44
N GLN A 149 7.83 2.87 -10.84
CA GLN A 149 8.13 2.56 -12.24
C GLN A 149 7.06 1.61 -12.81
N ARG A 150 6.70 0.54 -12.10
CA ARG A 150 5.63 -0.38 -12.50
C ARG A 150 4.28 0.33 -12.65
N VAL A 151 4.00 1.34 -11.84
CA VAL A 151 2.79 2.17 -11.98
C VAL A 151 2.84 3.04 -13.22
N ASP A 152 3.97 3.70 -13.44
CA ASP A 152 4.16 4.59 -14.58
C ASP A 152 4.17 3.83 -15.92
N GLU A 153 4.69 2.59 -15.93
CA GLU A 153 4.69 1.66 -17.09
C GLU A 153 3.33 0.98 -17.31
N GLY A 154 2.34 1.20 -16.44
CA GLY A 154 1.03 0.55 -16.52
C GLY A 154 1.04 -0.92 -16.09
N HIS A 155 2.18 -1.45 -15.62
CA HIS A 155 2.32 -2.80 -15.04
C HIS A 155 1.64 -2.98 -13.67
N VAL A 156 0.94 -1.96 -13.17
CA VAL A 156 -0.05 -2.10 -12.10
C VAL A 156 -1.30 -2.87 -12.56
N TYR A 157 -1.47 -3.02 -13.88
CA TYR A 157 -2.67 -3.54 -14.50
C TYR A 157 -2.32 -4.56 -15.57
N LYS A 158 -2.65 -5.83 -15.32
CA LYS A 158 -3.11 -6.71 -16.40
C LYS A 158 -4.53 -7.13 -16.06
N ASP A 159 -5.50 -6.46 -16.68
CA ASP A 159 -6.77 -7.10 -16.98
C ASP A 159 -6.41 -8.33 -17.83
N ALA A 160 -6.64 -9.52 -17.30
CA ALA A 160 -6.69 -10.71 -18.13
C ALA A 160 -7.95 -10.56 -18.99
N ALA A 161 -7.77 -10.10 -20.22
CA ALA A 161 -8.73 -10.24 -21.30
C ALA A 161 -8.92 -11.73 -21.65
#